data_AF-A0A7W0V3G4-F1
#
_entry.id   AF-A0A7W0V3G4-F1
#
_cell.length_a   1.000
_cell.length_b   1.000
_cell.length_c   1.000
_cell.angle_alpha   90.00
_cell.angle_beta   90.00
_cell.angle_gamma   90.00
#
_symmetry.space_group_name_H-M   'P 1'
#
loop_
_entity.id
_entity.type
_entity.pdbx_description
1 polymer ?
#
loop_
_entity_poly.entity_id
_entity_poly.type
_entity_poly.pdbx_seq_one_letter_code
_entity_poly.pdbx_strand_id
1 'polypeptide(L)'
;PSSFRPPPKVWSTVVRLRVRPRTAVNVRDEALLWRLVSAGFAQRRKTISNNLRSAPELLRLRVEEAGGANRVLEIAGIDSQRRAETLTVEDWVGLSRTIENASTGKPLTKVVDDE
;
A
#
# COMPACT_ATOMS: atom_id res chain seq x y z
N PRO A 1 13.56 -14.63 -27.68
CA PRO A 1 12.34 -14.67 -28.54
C PRO A 1 12.30 -15.85 -29.54
N SER A 2 13.45 -16.45 -29.89
CA SER A 2 13.55 -17.57 -30.84
C SER A 2 12.82 -18.85 -30.43
N SER A 3 12.49 -19.00 -29.14
CA SER A 3 11.72 -20.13 -28.60
C SER A 3 10.22 -20.09 -28.92
N PHE A 4 9.72 -19.03 -29.58
CA PHE A 4 8.29 -18.87 -29.94
C PHE A 4 8.12 -18.67 -31.46
N ARG A 5 7.00 -19.13 -32.01
CA ARG A 5 6.63 -18.92 -33.43
C ARG A 5 5.20 -18.36 -33.55
N PRO A 6 5.00 -17.21 -34.21
CA PRO A 6 6.03 -16.27 -34.68
C PRO A 6 6.78 -15.60 -33.51
N PRO A 7 8.00 -15.07 -33.71
CA PRO A 7 8.76 -14.43 -32.65
C PRO A 7 8.07 -13.15 -32.13
N PRO A 8 7.88 -13.00 -30.80
CA PRO A 8 7.28 -11.80 -30.21
C PRO A 8 8.27 -10.61 -30.20
N LYS A 9 7.73 -9.38 -30.11
CA LYS A 9 8.51 -8.13 -29.99
C LYS A 9 9.07 -7.88 -28.58
N VAL A 10 8.75 -8.73 -27.61
CA VAL A 10 9.11 -8.59 -26.19
C VAL A 10 9.86 -9.83 -25.70
N TRP A 11 10.66 -9.66 -24.65
CA TRP A 11 11.33 -10.76 -23.97
C TRP A 11 10.39 -11.48 -23.00
N SER A 12 10.50 -12.80 -22.93
CA SER A 12 9.75 -13.63 -21.98
C SER A 12 10.63 -14.04 -20.82
N THR A 13 10.05 -14.17 -19.63
CA THR A 13 10.69 -14.77 -18.46
C THR A 13 9.72 -15.72 -17.78
N VAL A 14 10.22 -16.76 -17.11
CA VAL A 14 9.39 -17.70 -16.34
C VAL A 14 9.54 -17.36 -14.86
N VAL A 15 8.40 -17.07 -14.20
CA VAL A 15 8.35 -16.81 -12.76
C VAL A 15 7.61 -17.96 -12.09
N ARG A 16 8.20 -18.51 -11.02
CA ARG A 16 7.53 -19.52 -10.17
C ARG A 16 7.15 -18.88 -8.84
N LEU A 17 5.86 -18.74 -8.59
CA LEU A 17 5.32 -18.30 -7.31
C LEU A 17 5.06 -19.54 -6.44
N ARG A 18 5.53 -19.52 -5.19
CA ARG A 18 5.18 -20.52 -4.17
C ARG A 18 4.20 -19.89 -3.20
N VAL A 19 3.01 -20.50 -3.09
CA VAL A 19 2.01 -20.06 -2.13
C VAL A 19 2.57 -20.29 -0.73
N ARG A 20 2.59 -19.24 0.09
CA ARG A 20 3.00 -19.34 1.49
C ARG A 20 1.85 -19.99 2.30
N PRO A 21 2.14 -20.80 3.33
CA PRO A 21 1.10 -21.36 4.20
C PRO A 21 0.29 -20.29 4.95
N ARG A 22 0.90 -19.12 5.17
CA ARG A 22 0.29 -17.94 5.80
C ARG A 22 0.71 -16.69 5.03
N THR A 23 -0.06 -15.61 5.16
CA THR A 23 0.25 -14.33 4.54
C THR A 23 1.59 -13.81 5.06
N ALA A 24 2.32 -13.08 4.19
CA ALA A 24 3.61 -12.49 4.57
C ALA A 24 3.51 -11.40 5.63
N VAL A 25 2.33 -10.79 5.73
CA VAL A 25 2.02 -9.67 6.60
C VAL A 25 0.63 -9.85 7.20
N ASN A 26 0.44 -9.33 8.41
CA ASN A 26 -0.85 -9.33 9.09
C ASN A 26 -1.63 -8.04 8.76
N VAL A 27 -2.76 -8.18 8.06
CA VAL A 27 -3.62 -7.10 7.61
C VAL A 27 -5.04 -7.41 8.05
N ARG A 28 -5.69 -6.43 8.71
CA ARG A 28 -7.07 -6.59 9.20
C ARG A 28 -8.09 -6.25 8.13
N ASP A 29 -7.91 -5.15 7.40
CA ASP A 29 -8.78 -4.71 6.30
C ASP A 29 -8.02 -4.79 4.96
N GLU A 30 -8.06 -5.96 4.32
CA GLU A 30 -7.40 -6.18 3.03
C GLU A 30 -7.99 -5.27 1.93
N ALA A 31 -9.29 -4.98 2.00
CA ALA A 31 -9.94 -4.10 1.04
C ALA A 31 -9.42 -2.66 1.15
N LEU A 32 -9.18 -2.15 2.36
CA LEU A 32 -8.53 -0.87 2.57
C LEU A 32 -7.10 -0.87 2.04
N LEU A 33 -6.32 -1.92 2.31
CA LEU A 33 -4.95 -2.05 1.79
C LEU A 33 -4.93 -1.94 0.26
N TRP A 34 -5.79 -2.71 -0.43
CA TRP A 34 -5.89 -2.67 -1.88
C TRP A 34 -6.28 -1.29 -2.42
N ARG A 35 -7.19 -0.60 -1.75
CA ARG A 35 -7.59 0.78 -2.11
C ARG A 35 -6.42 1.75 -1.93
N LEU A 36 -5.65 1.64 -0.86
CA LEU A 36 -4.46 2.46 -0.60
C LEU A 36 -3.37 2.23 -1.64
N VAL A 37 -3.03 0.96 -1.92
CA VAL A 37 -2.03 0.62 -2.94
C VAL A 37 -2.47 1.15 -4.30
N SER A 38 -3.73 0.91 -4.69
CA SER A 38 -4.27 1.40 -5.96
C SER A 38 -4.22 2.92 -6.07
N ALA A 39 -4.63 3.65 -5.02
CA ALA A 39 -4.56 5.11 -4.99
C ALA A 39 -3.11 5.61 -5.05
N GLY A 40 -2.19 4.97 -4.33
CA GLY A 40 -0.77 5.30 -4.33
C GLY A 40 -0.12 5.24 -5.70
N PHE A 41 -0.49 4.24 -6.51
CA PHE A 41 0.06 4.05 -7.86
C PHE A 41 -0.74 4.77 -8.97
N ALA A 42 -1.84 5.46 -8.65
CA ALA A 42 -2.69 6.13 -9.63
C ALA A 42 -1.94 7.21 -10.42
N GLN A 43 -1.05 7.96 -9.77
CA GLN A 43 -0.23 8.99 -10.40
C GLN A 43 1.26 8.72 -10.14
N ARG A 44 1.87 7.85 -10.97
CA ARG A 44 3.25 7.32 -10.81
C ARG A 44 4.34 8.35 -10.47
N ARG A 45 4.24 9.59 -10.99
CA ARG A 45 5.26 10.64 -10.80
C ARG A 45 5.00 11.55 -9.59
N LYS A 46 3.87 11.40 -8.92
CA LYS A 46 3.49 12.20 -7.75
C LYS A 46 3.93 11.52 -6.47
N THR A 47 4.14 12.32 -5.44
CA THR A 47 4.44 11.84 -4.09
C THR A 47 3.24 11.09 -3.51
N ILE A 48 3.48 10.26 -2.48
CA ILE A 48 2.43 9.48 -1.83
C ILE A 48 1.36 10.39 -1.20
N SER A 49 1.79 11.50 -0.59
CA SER A 49 0.88 12.51 -0.04
C SER A 49 -0.07 13.09 -1.09
N ASN A 50 0.43 13.38 -2.29
CA ASN A 50 -0.40 13.87 -3.40
C ASN A 50 -1.36 12.80 -3.93
N ASN A 51 -0.90 11.55 -4.06
CA ASN A 51 -1.77 10.44 -4.46
C ASN A 51 -2.92 10.21 -3.47
N LEU A 52 -2.67 10.30 -2.15
CA LEU A 52 -3.71 10.16 -1.12
C LEU A 52 -4.73 11.31 -1.15
N ARG A 53 -4.30 12.55 -1.38
CA ARG A 53 -5.22 13.70 -1.52
C ARG A 53 -6.10 13.60 -2.78
N SER A 54 -5.60 12.94 -3.82
CA SER A 54 -6.33 12.68 -5.07
C SER A 54 -7.02 11.32 -5.11
N ALA A 55 -7.11 10.62 -3.96
CA ALA A 55 -7.77 9.33 -3.88
C ALA A 55 -9.28 9.43 -4.14
N PRO A 56 -9.95 8.33 -4.53
CA PRO A 56 -11.41 8.27 -4.61
C PRO A 56 -12.08 8.70 -3.31
N GLU A 57 -13.26 9.32 -3.43
CA GLU A 57 -13.91 10.05 -2.33
C GLU A 57 -14.00 9.26 -1.02
N LEU A 58 -14.44 8.00 -1.07
CA LEU A 58 -14.56 7.16 0.13
C LEU A 58 -13.22 6.94 0.85
N LEU A 59 -12.12 6.78 0.11
CA LEU A 59 -10.81 6.63 0.73
C LEU A 59 -10.29 7.98 1.25
N ARG A 60 -10.49 9.04 0.48
CA ARG A 60 -10.10 10.40 0.84
C ARG A 60 -10.76 10.83 2.15
N LEU A 61 -12.08 10.65 2.28
CA LEU A 61 -12.82 10.94 3.51
C LEU A 61 -12.27 10.17 4.71
N ARG A 62 -12.01 8.87 4.57
CA ARG A 62 -11.44 8.04 5.65
C ARG A 62 -10.03 8.50 6.06
N VAL A 63 -9.22 8.96 5.11
CA VAL A 63 -7.90 9.55 5.38
C VAL A 63 -8.03 10.90 6.09
N GLU A 64 -8.98 11.74 5.70
CA GLU A 64 -9.25 13.03 6.35
C GLU A 64 -9.78 12.85 7.78
N GLU A 65 -10.71 11.89 8.01
CA GLU A 65 -11.17 11.50 9.35
C GLU A 65 -10.01 11.02 10.24
N ALA A 66 -8.98 10.42 9.65
CA ALA A 66 -7.77 9.98 10.33
C ALA A 66 -6.73 11.12 10.55
N GLY A 67 -7.08 12.38 10.25
CA GLY A 67 -6.22 13.55 10.43
C GLY A 67 -5.51 14.03 9.16
N GLY A 68 -5.89 13.47 8.00
CA GLY A 68 -5.39 13.87 6.68
C GLY A 68 -4.10 13.17 6.26
N ALA A 69 -3.79 13.29 4.96
CA ALA A 69 -2.73 12.51 4.30
C ALA A 69 -1.35 12.61 4.99
N ASN A 70 -0.91 13.81 5.34
CA ASN A 70 0.41 13.98 5.98
C ASN A 70 0.47 13.36 7.37
N ARG A 71 -0.63 13.46 8.14
CA ARG A 71 -0.68 12.95 9.51
C ARG A 71 -0.64 11.43 9.54
N VAL A 72 -1.42 10.78 8.67
CA VAL A 72 -1.43 9.30 8.61
C VAL A 72 -0.09 8.75 8.11
N LEU A 73 0.58 9.47 7.20
CA LEU A 73 1.91 9.10 6.72
C LEU A 73 2.97 9.28 7.80
N GLU A 74 2.95 10.38 8.54
CA GLU A 74 3.83 10.64 9.69
C GLU A 74 3.71 9.53 10.75
N ILE A 75 2.47 9.20 11.16
CA ILE A 75 2.22 8.14 12.15
C ILE A 75 2.69 6.78 11.64
N ALA A 76 2.55 6.52 10.33
CA ALA A 76 3.03 5.29 9.70
C ALA A 76 4.57 5.27 9.49
N GLY A 77 5.29 6.34 9.81
CA GLY A 77 6.74 6.44 9.59
C GLY A 77 7.14 6.61 8.12
N ILE A 78 6.24 7.13 7.29
CA ILE A 78 6.44 7.28 5.84
C ILE A 78 6.67 8.76 5.51
N ASP A 79 7.81 9.07 4.88
CA ASP A 79 8.05 10.41 4.33
C ASP A 79 7.02 10.74 3.23
N SER A 80 6.29 11.83 3.44
CA SER A 80 5.27 12.37 2.54
C SER A 80 5.75 12.65 1.10
N GLN A 81 7.05 12.85 0.91
CA GLN A 81 7.66 13.14 -0.39
C GLN A 81 8.06 11.90 -1.18
N ARG A 82 8.05 10.71 -0.55
CA ARG A 82 8.32 9.44 -1.25
C ARG A 82 7.27 9.18 -2.34
N ARG A 83 7.67 8.44 -3.38
CA ARG A 83 6.74 7.89 -4.39
C ARG A 83 6.28 6.50 -3.97
N ALA A 84 5.08 6.12 -4.39
CA ALA A 84 4.48 4.82 -4.06
C ALA A 84 5.36 3.61 -4.43
N GLU A 85 6.10 3.68 -5.54
CA GLU A 85 7.02 2.62 -5.97
C GLU A 85 8.21 2.40 -5.02
N THR A 86 8.45 3.31 -4.09
CA THR A 86 9.52 3.17 -3.09
C THR A 86 9.03 2.54 -1.78
N LEU A 87 7.71 2.42 -1.56
CA LEU A 87 7.13 1.88 -0.33
C LEU A 87 7.21 0.35 -0.31
N THR A 88 7.59 -0.20 0.85
CA THR A 88 7.59 -1.66 1.08
C THR A 88 6.18 -2.17 1.36
N VAL A 89 5.99 -3.49 1.39
CA VAL A 89 4.69 -4.09 1.76
C VAL A 89 4.34 -3.70 3.20
N GLU A 90 5.33 -3.67 4.08
CA GLU A 90 5.21 -3.29 5.49
C GLU A 90 4.80 -1.82 5.64
N ASP A 91 5.33 -0.91 4.80
CA ASP A 91 4.90 0.50 4.75
C ASP A 91 3.39 0.58 4.47
N TRP A 92 2.89 -0.16 3.46
CA TRP A 92 1.47 -0.17 3.11
C TRP A 92 0.57 -0.74 4.21
N VAL A 93 1.00 -1.82 4.85
CA VAL A 93 0.29 -2.41 5.99
C VAL A 93 0.26 -1.45 7.18
N GLY A 94 1.38 -0.80 7.47
CA GLY A 94 1.47 0.24 8.51
C GLY A 94 0.51 1.38 8.26
N LEU A 95 0.44 1.89 7.01
CA LEU A 95 -0.48 2.94 6.62
C LEU A 95 -1.96 2.50 6.76
N SER A 96 -2.30 1.29 6.31
CA SER A 96 -3.65 0.72 6.48
C SER A 96 -4.05 0.67 7.95
N ARG A 97 -3.16 0.15 8.80
CA ARG A 97 -3.37 0.03 10.25
C ARG A 97 -3.58 1.40 10.91
N THR A 98 -2.81 2.41 10.51
CA THR A 98 -2.95 3.78 11.03
C THR A 98 -4.35 4.34 10.75
N ILE A 99 -4.84 4.20 9.52
CA ILE A 99 -6.16 4.69 9.12
C ILE A 99 -7.28 3.91 9.82
N GLU A 100 -7.16 2.58 9.93
CA GLU A 100 -8.10 1.74 10.67
C GLU A 100 -8.21 2.14 12.15
N ASN A 101 -7.07 2.34 12.82
CA ASN A 101 -7.05 2.67 14.24
C ASN A 101 -7.66 4.05 14.51
N ALA A 102 -7.45 5.02 13.63
CA ALA A 102 -8.08 6.32 13.73
C ALA A 102 -9.61 6.22 13.61
N SER A 103 -10.12 5.38 12.70
CA SER A 103 -11.57 5.16 12.53
C SER A 103 -12.23 4.40 13.70
N THR A 104 -11.47 3.66 14.51
CA THR A 104 -11.99 2.83 15.61
C THR A 104 -11.70 3.39 17.01
N GLY A 105 -11.01 4.53 17.12
CA GLY A 105 -10.61 5.11 18.40
C GLY A 105 -9.66 4.24 19.23
N LYS A 106 -9.07 3.20 18.63
CA LYS A 106 -8.25 2.20 19.33
C LYS A 106 -6.78 2.62 19.31
N PRO A 107 -6.05 2.55 20.45
CA PRO A 107 -4.64 2.98 20.49
C PRO A 107 -3.75 2.10 19.60
N LEU A 108 -2.71 2.74 19.02
CA LEU A 108 -1.66 2.12 18.22
C LEU A 108 -0.90 1.09 19.05
N THR A 109 -1.40 -0.13 19.11
CA THR A 109 -0.67 -1.27 19.66
C THR A 109 0.33 -1.72 18.60
N LYS A 110 1.62 -1.61 18.94
CA LYS A 110 2.68 -2.30 18.18
C LYS A 110 2.40 -3.79 18.33
N VAL A 111 1.85 -4.41 17.29
CA VAL A 111 1.85 -5.86 17.16
C VAL A 111 3.32 -6.22 17.02
N VAL A 112 3.91 -6.71 18.10
CA VAL A 112 5.19 -7.41 18.07
C VAL A 112 4.92 -8.64 17.21
N ASP A 113 5.59 -8.73 16.07
CA ASP A 113 5.55 -9.92 15.24
C ASP A 113 6.17 -11.05 16.06
N ASP A 114 5.34 -11.99 16.55
CA ASP A 114 5.80 -13.27 17.08
C ASP A 114 6.37 -14.11 15.92
N GLU A 115 7.53 -14.73 16.18
CA GLU A 115 8.33 -15.58 15.28
C GLU A 115 7.55 -16.66 14.50
#